data_AF-A0A2G9RY05-F1
#
_entry.id   AF-A0A2G9RY05-F1
#
_cell.length_a   1.000
_cell.length_b   1.000
_cell.length_c   1.000
_cell.angle_alpha   90.00
_cell.angle_beta   90.00
_cell.angle_gamma   90.00
#
_symmetry.space_group_name_H-M   'P 1'
#
loop_
_entity.id
_entity.type
_entity.pdbx_description
1 polymer ?
#
loop_
_entity_poly.entity_id
_entity_poly.type
_entity_poly.pdbx_seq_one_letter_code
_entity_poly.pdbx_strand_id
1 'polypeptide(L)'
;MAKQSQVPLAAVIKPLATLPSDEALPCVVDHGETGPIRCNRCKAYMCPSMQFIEGGRRFQCCFCSCVTEVPPHYFQHLDHTGKRVDCYDRPELSMGSYEFTATVDYCKNNKCPNPPAFIFMIDVSYNAVKSGLVSLVCEELKQLIDYLPR
;
A
#
# COMPACT_ATOMS: atom_id res chain seq x y z
N MET A 1 32.04 11.70 -1.98
CA MET A 1 31.09 11.98 -0.89
C MET A 1 30.67 10.72 -0.13
N ALA A 2 29.77 9.85 -0.63
CA ALA A 2 29.25 8.70 0.14
C ALA A 2 30.34 7.74 0.70
N LYS A 3 31.34 7.39 -0.11
CA LYS A 3 32.47 6.56 0.34
C LYS A 3 33.36 7.25 1.39
N GLN A 4 33.47 8.57 1.33
CA GLN A 4 34.29 9.35 2.26
C GLN A 4 33.60 9.55 3.60
N SER A 5 32.26 9.71 3.59
CA SER A 5 31.49 9.92 4.81
C SER A 5 31.29 8.65 5.64
N GLN A 6 31.40 7.47 5.02
CA GLN A 6 31.16 6.17 5.66
C GLN A 6 29.80 6.03 6.37
N VAL A 7 28.86 6.93 6.09
CA VAL A 7 27.50 6.87 6.60
C VAL A 7 26.71 5.87 5.75
N PRO A 8 26.09 4.83 6.36
CA PRO A 8 25.24 3.90 5.61
C PRO A 8 23.97 4.62 5.15
N LEU A 9 23.65 4.48 3.86
CA LEU A 9 22.37 4.91 3.29
C LEU A 9 21.42 3.72 3.30
N ALA A 10 20.56 3.66 4.30
CA ALA A 10 19.58 2.60 4.48
C ALA A 10 18.23 3.19 4.92
N ALA A 11 17.15 2.44 4.72
CA ALA A 11 15.81 2.79 5.16
C ALA A 11 15.23 1.65 6.01
N VAL A 12 14.65 2.00 7.16
CA VAL A 12 13.86 1.08 7.99
C VAL A 12 12.39 1.37 7.69
N ILE A 13 11.69 0.39 7.11
CA ILE A 13 10.33 0.57 6.62
C ILE A 13 9.41 -0.39 7.39
N LYS A 14 8.37 0.16 8.03
CA LYS A 14 7.30 -0.60 8.69
C LYS A 14 5.96 -0.24 8.04
N PRO A 15 5.56 -0.91 6.93
CA PRO A 15 4.43 -0.47 6.10
C PRO A 15 3.09 -0.40 6.84
N LEU A 16 2.84 -1.37 7.74
CA LEU A 16 1.62 -1.46 8.54
C LEU A 16 1.90 -1.06 10.00
N ALA A 17 2.64 0.05 10.19
CA ALA A 17 2.86 0.61 11.51
C ALA A 17 1.52 1.06 12.11
N THR A 18 1.25 0.69 13.37
CA THR A 18 0.11 1.22 14.11
C THR A 18 0.25 2.72 14.26
N LEU A 19 -0.74 3.47 13.77
CA LEU A 19 -0.78 4.91 13.93
C LEU A 19 -1.27 5.29 15.33
N PRO A 20 -0.82 6.43 15.87
CA PRO A 20 -1.45 7.07 17.03
C PRO A 20 -2.96 7.27 16.81
N SER A 21 -3.74 7.27 17.89
CA SER A 21 -5.20 7.37 17.82
C SER A 21 -5.73 8.70 17.28
N ASP A 22 -4.89 9.75 17.29
CA ASP A 22 -5.18 11.08 16.79
C ASP A 22 -4.73 11.31 15.33
N GLU A 23 -4.08 10.33 14.71
CA GLU A 23 -3.69 10.38 13.31
C GLU A 23 -4.76 9.74 12.39
N ALA A 24 -4.96 10.34 11.22
CA ALA A 24 -5.85 9.79 10.21
C ALA A 24 -5.24 8.55 9.55
N LEU A 25 -6.08 7.54 9.30
CA LEU A 25 -5.68 6.37 8.51
C LEU A 25 -5.35 6.78 7.06
N PRO A 26 -4.44 6.06 6.38
CA PRO A 26 -4.17 6.30 4.97
C PRO A 26 -5.44 6.19 4.13
N CYS A 27 -5.66 7.14 3.22
CA CYS A 27 -6.83 7.13 2.35
C CYS A 27 -6.73 6.00 1.31
N VAL A 28 -7.86 5.39 0.96
CA VAL A 28 -7.96 4.40 -0.10
C VAL A 28 -8.32 5.10 -1.41
N VAL A 29 -7.51 4.86 -2.44
CA VAL A 29 -7.64 5.44 -3.78
C VAL A 29 -8.09 4.37 -4.77
N ASP A 30 -9.19 4.66 -5.46
CA ASP A 30 -9.72 3.78 -6.50
C ASP A 30 -9.67 4.48 -7.87
N HIS A 31 -8.97 3.86 -8.81
CA HIS A 31 -8.88 4.30 -10.20
C HIS A 31 -9.80 3.50 -11.14
N GLY A 32 -10.68 2.66 -10.59
CA GLY A 32 -11.61 1.83 -11.35
C GLY A 32 -10.92 0.68 -12.09
N GLU A 33 -11.54 0.23 -13.18
CA GLU A 33 -11.16 -1.01 -13.89
C GLU A 33 -9.75 -0.99 -14.49
N THR A 34 -9.19 0.19 -14.80
CA THR A 34 -7.82 0.30 -15.32
C THR A 34 -6.75 0.08 -14.26
N GLY A 35 -7.14 0.10 -12.98
CA GLY A 35 -6.23 0.00 -11.86
C GLY A 35 -5.37 1.25 -11.68
N PRO A 36 -4.43 1.19 -10.73
CA PRO A 36 -3.62 2.34 -10.36
C PRO A 36 -2.74 2.82 -11.52
N ILE A 37 -2.66 4.13 -11.70
CA ILE A 37 -1.89 4.74 -12.80
C ILE A 37 -0.41 4.64 -12.49
N ARG A 38 0.38 4.24 -13.49
CA ARG A 38 1.80 3.94 -13.32
C ARG A 38 2.62 4.54 -14.44
N CYS A 39 3.89 4.83 -14.16
CA CYS A 39 4.84 5.16 -15.21
C CYS A 39 5.00 3.98 -16.17
N ASN A 40 4.94 4.24 -17.48
CA ASN A 40 5.04 3.18 -18.49
C ASN A 40 6.39 2.44 -18.46
N ARG A 41 7.46 3.10 -17.99
CA ARG A 41 8.83 2.57 -17.96
C ARG A 41 9.19 1.88 -16.65
N CYS A 42 9.33 2.64 -15.56
CA CYS A 42 9.78 2.08 -14.26
C CYS A 42 8.64 1.47 -13.44
N LYS A 43 7.38 1.60 -13.90
CA LYS A 43 6.19 1.08 -13.22
C LYS A 43 5.95 1.65 -11.81
N ALA A 44 6.58 2.78 -11.47
CA ALA A 44 6.24 3.53 -10.26
C ALA A 44 4.78 3.98 -10.30
N TYR A 45 4.08 3.85 -9.19
CA TYR A 45 2.71 4.34 -9.03
C TYR A 45 2.64 5.86 -9.06
N MET A 46 1.48 6.41 -9.44
CA MET A 46 1.19 7.83 -9.29
C MET A 46 1.44 8.26 -7.85
N CYS A 47 2.12 9.40 -7.68
CA CYS A 47 2.47 9.98 -6.39
C CYS A 47 2.64 11.51 -6.53
N PRO A 48 2.69 12.26 -5.40
CA PRO A 48 2.80 13.72 -5.43
C PRO A 48 4.02 14.25 -6.19
N SER A 49 5.07 13.44 -6.30
CA SER A 49 6.31 13.81 -6.98
C SER A 49 6.23 13.72 -8.51
N MET A 50 5.15 13.16 -9.08
CA MET A 50 4.94 13.12 -10.53
C MET A 50 4.64 14.53 -11.06
N GLN A 51 5.40 14.98 -12.06
CA GLN A 51 5.23 16.33 -12.60
C GLN A 51 4.30 16.32 -13.80
N PHE A 52 3.14 16.97 -13.71
CA PHE A 52 2.25 17.14 -14.86
C PHE A 52 2.77 18.24 -15.80
N ILE A 53 2.64 18.01 -17.10
CA ILE A 53 3.12 18.89 -18.17
C ILE A 53 2.08 18.97 -19.30
N GLU A 54 2.33 19.85 -20.29
CA GLU A 54 1.46 20.01 -21.47
C GLU A 54 -0.03 20.24 -21.10
N GLY A 55 -0.27 21.13 -20.13
CA GLY A 55 -1.61 21.46 -19.66
C GLY A 55 -2.33 20.31 -18.92
N GLY A 56 -1.59 19.31 -18.45
CA GLY A 56 -2.10 18.17 -17.68
C GLY A 56 -2.31 16.91 -18.51
N ARG A 57 -2.01 16.95 -19.83
CA ARG A 57 -2.20 15.81 -20.74
C ARG A 57 -1.15 14.72 -20.57
N ARG A 58 0.00 15.05 -19.98
CA ARG A 58 1.10 14.13 -19.74
C ARG A 58 1.68 14.36 -18.35
N PHE A 59 2.35 13.35 -17.82
CA PHE A 59 3.17 13.49 -16.62
C PHE A 59 4.58 12.94 -16.85
N GLN A 60 5.57 13.60 -16.28
CA GLN A 60 6.96 13.18 -16.23
C GLN A 60 7.24 12.47 -14.90
N CYS A 61 7.79 11.26 -14.98
CA CYS A 61 8.11 10.44 -13.82
C CYS A 61 9.32 10.96 -13.05
N CYS A 62 9.20 11.27 -11.76
CA CYS A 62 10.32 11.73 -10.94
C CYS A 62 11.45 10.71 -10.74
N PHE A 63 11.15 9.42 -10.88
CA PHE A 63 12.14 8.35 -10.69
C PHE A 63 13.00 8.05 -11.93
N CYS A 64 12.45 8.18 -13.14
CA CYS A 64 13.13 7.76 -14.38
C CYS A 64 13.02 8.75 -15.54
N SER A 65 12.40 9.91 -15.30
CA SER A 65 12.17 10.99 -16.26
C SER A 65 11.35 10.63 -17.50
N CYS A 66 10.78 9.42 -17.57
CA CYS A 66 9.89 9.01 -18.66
C CYS A 66 8.60 9.84 -18.63
N VAL A 67 8.20 10.34 -19.79
CA VAL A 67 6.91 11.00 -19.99
C VAL A 67 5.86 9.94 -20.31
N THR A 68 4.71 10.01 -19.65
CA THR A 68 3.57 9.11 -19.84
C THR A 68 2.31 9.93 -20.10
N GLU A 69 1.47 9.47 -21.03
CA GLU A 69 0.18 10.11 -21.31
C GLU A 69 -0.80 9.89 -20.16
N VAL A 70 -1.54 10.94 -19.81
CA VAL A 70 -2.56 10.86 -18.75
C VAL A 70 -3.82 10.21 -19.34
N PRO A 71 -4.34 9.12 -18.73
CA PRO A 71 -5.58 8.49 -19.19
C PRO A 71 -6.76 9.48 -19.19
N PRO A 72 -7.69 9.40 -20.16
CA PRO A 72 -8.79 10.37 -20.26
C PRO A 72 -9.66 10.50 -19.01
N HIS A 73 -9.95 9.40 -18.32
CA HIS A 73 -10.76 9.40 -17.08
C HIS A 73 -10.04 10.06 -15.90
N TYR A 74 -8.71 10.18 -15.96
CA TYR A 74 -7.87 10.78 -14.93
C TYR A 74 -7.39 12.18 -15.31
N PHE A 75 -7.71 12.68 -16.51
CA PHE A 75 -7.24 13.98 -16.96
C PHE A 75 -7.82 15.12 -16.13
N GLN A 76 -6.98 16.11 -15.84
CA GLN A 76 -7.40 17.37 -15.26
C GLN A 76 -6.41 18.48 -15.65
N HIS A 77 -6.91 19.72 -15.73
CA HIS A 77 -6.12 20.89 -16.09
C HIS A 77 -5.09 21.28 -15.02
N LEU A 78 -4.02 21.93 -15.47
CA LEU A 78 -3.09 22.63 -14.60
C LEU A 78 -3.58 24.04 -14.30
N ASP A 79 -3.25 24.53 -13.12
CA ASP A 79 -3.40 25.91 -12.72
C ASP A 79 -2.25 26.78 -13.28
N HIS A 80 -2.29 28.07 -12.92
CA HIS A 80 -1.28 29.06 -13.33
C HIS A 80 0.12 28.81 -12.75
N THR A 81 0.26 27.93 -11.74
CA THR A 81 1.52 27.53 -11.14
C THR A 81 2.07 26.22 -11.71
N GLY A 82 1.33 25.59 -12.64
CA GLY A 82 1.67 24.28 -13.20
C GLY A 82 1.30 23.10 -12.30
N LYS A 83 0.55 23.33 -11.22
CA LYS A 83 -0.03 22.26 -10.39
C LYS A 83 -1.38 21.86 -10.93
N ARG A 84 -1.76 20.59 -10.74
CA ARG A 84 -3.08 20.09 -11.13
C ARG A 84 -4.15 20.67 -10.22
N VAL A 85 -5.29 21.12 -10.76
CA VAL A 85 -6.31 21.85 -9.97
C VAL A 85 -6.94 21.03 -8.85
N ASP A 86 -7.01 19.70 -9.00
CA ASP A 86 -7.54 18.73 -8.03
C ASP A 86 -6.43 18.07 -7.19
N CYS A 87 -5.22 18.64 -7.14
CA CYS A 87 -4.10 18.01 -6.43
C CYS A 87 -4.35 17.80 -4.94
N TYR A 88 -5.10 18.69 -4.29
CA TYR A 88 -5.46 18.58 -2.86
C TYR A 88 -6.73 17.75 -2.61
N ASP A 89 -7.52 17.49 -3.66
CA ASP A 89 -8.71 16.64 -3.57
C ASP A 89 -8.36 15.15 -3.71
N ARG A 90 -7.14 14.85 -4.19
CA ARG A 90 -6.63 13.52 -4.48
C ARG A 90 -5.47 13.15 -3.54
N PRO A 91 -5.63 12.16 -2.66
CA PRO A 91 -4.56 11.77 -1.73
C PRO A 91 -3.32 11.24 -2.46
N GLU A 92 -3.46 10.59 -3.62
CA GLU A 92 -2.34 10.12 -4.45
C GLU A 92 -1.51 11.26 -5.07
N LEU A 93 -2.02 12.50 -5.02
CA LEU A 93 -1.35 13.70 -5.51
C LEU A 93 -0.87 14.65 -4.40
N SER A 94 -1.32 14.46 -3.15
CA SER A 94 -1.04 15.36 -2.03
C SER A 94 -0.41 14.68 -0.80
N MET A 95 -0.57 13.37 -0.63
CA MET A 95 -0.13 12.62 0.55
C MET A 95 1.06 11.71 0.25
N GLY A 96 1.91 11.46 1.25
CA GLY A 96 3.03 10.52 1.14
C GLY A 96 2.66 9.05 1.35
N SER A 97 1.53 8.80 2.03
CA SER A 97 1.03 7.46 2.38
C SER A 97 -0.46 7.37 2.08
N TYR A 98 -0.85 6.36 1.31
CA TYR A 98 -2.21 6.06 0.87
C TYR A 98 -2.22 4.62 0.33
N GLU A 99 -3.41 4.06 0.15
CA GLU A 99 -3.61 2.71 -0.40
C GLU A 99 -4.25 2.79 -1.77
N PHE A 100 -3.95 1.84 -2.67
CA PHE A 100 -4.66 1.70 -3.93
C PHE A 100 -5.57 0.47 -3.88
N THR A 101 -6.78 0.61 -4.42
CA THR A 101 -7.60 -0.54 -4.79
C THR A 101 -6.92 -1.29 -5.93
N ALA A 102 -6.56 -2.54 -5.68
CA ALA A 102 -5.95 -3.40 -6.68
C ALA A 102 -7.02 -4.07 -7.56
N THR A 103 -6.85 -4.00 -8.87
CA THR A 103 -7.71 -4.67 -9.85
C THR A 103 -7.41 -6.17 -9.96
N VAL A 104 -8.26 -6.92 -10.64
CA VAL A 104 -8.16 -8.40 -10.71
C VAL A 104 -6.88 -8.90 -11.35
N ASP A 105 -6.23 -8.10 -12.21
CA ASP A 105 -4.93 -8.38 -12.81
C ASP A 105 -3.77 -8.38 -11.79
N TYR A 106 -3.94 -7.74 -10.63
CA TYR A 106 -3.03 -7.87 -9.49
C TYR A 106 -3.26 -9.15 -8.70
N CYS A 107 -4.38 -9.86 -8.95
CA CYS A 107 -4.75 -11.05 -8.22
C CYS A 107 -4.24 -12.33 -8.91
N LYS A 108 -3.92 -13.35 -8.12
CA LYS A 108 -3.45 -14.64 -8.64
C LYS A 108 -4.47 -15.23 -9.62
N ASN A 109 -4.01 -15.56 -10.83
CA ASN A 109 -4.84 -16.12 -11.91
C ASN A 109 -6.03 -15.24 -12.32
N ASN A 110 -5.95 -13.91 -12.16
CA ASN A 110 -7.01 -12.97 -12.48
C ASN A 110 -8.34 -13.25 -11.75
N LYS A 111 -8.26 -13.75 -10.52
CA LYS A 111 -9.43 -14.08 -9.68
C LYS A 111 -9.29 -13.44 -8.32
N CYS A 112 -10.38 -12.88 -7.80
CA CYS A 112 -10.40 -12.32 -6.45
C CYS A 112 -9.93 -13.38 -5.43
N PRO A 113 -9.07 -13.00 -4.47
CA PRO A 113 -8.58 -13.94 -3.47
C PRO A 113 -9.70 -14.40 -2.55
N ASN A 114 -9.58 -15.63 -2.05
CA ASN A 114 -10.40 -16.09 -0.93
C ASN A 114 -9.92 -15.42 0.37
N PRO A 115 -10.81 -15.24 1.36
CA PRO A 115 -10.39 -14.80 2.68
C PRO A 115 -9.35 -15.77 3.28
N PRO A 116 -8.42 -15.27 4.11
CA PRO A 116 -7.45 -16.13 4.78
C PRO A 116 -8.13 -17.04 5.81
N ALA A 117 -7.40 -18.07 6.24
CA ALA A 117 -7.86 -18.98 7.29
C ALA A 117 -6.80 -19.08 8.40
N PHE A 118 -7.27 -19.16 9.65
CA PHE A 118 -6.43 -19.50 10.79
C PHE A 118 -6.36 -21.02 10.95
N ILE A 119 -5.14 -21.57 10.99
CA ILE A 119 -4.90 -22.99 11.27
C ILE A 119 -4.11 -23.08 12.57
N PHE A 120 -4.75 -23.61 13.62
CA PHE A 120 -4.12 -23.81 14.93
C PHE A 120 -3.43 -25.19 14.96
N MET A 121 -2.11 -25.19 15.11
CA MET A 121 -1.30 -26.40 15.22
C MET A 121 -0.72 -26.47 16.63
N ILE A 122 -1.08 -27.52 17.38
CA ILE A 122 -0.71 -27.65 18.80
C ILE A 122 0.19 -28.88 18.94
N ASP A 123 1.38 -28.68 19.52
CA ASP A 123 2.25 -29.80 19.91
C ASP A 123 1.61 -30.56 21.09
N VAL A 124 1.40 -31.86 20.91
CA VAL A 124 0.82 -32.79 21.90
C VAL A 124 1.84 -33.82 22.37
N SER A 125 3.13 -33.53 22.25
CA SER A 125 4.22 -34.33 22.81
C SER A 125 4.09 -34.49 24.34
N TYR A 126 4.74 -35.52 24.89
CA TYR A 126 4.73 -35.78 26.33
C TYR A 126 5.11 -34.55 27.16
N ASN A 127 6.11 -33.78 26.73
CA ASN A 127 6.57 -32.60 27.46
C ASN A 127 5.53 -31.46 27.44
N ALA A 128 4.86 -31.24 26.29
CA ALA A 128 3.82 -30.22 26.16
C ALA A 128 2.56 -30.56 26.98
N VAL A 129 2.22 -31.84 27.09
CA VAL A 129 1.12 -32.29 27.96
C VAL A 129 1.53 -32.17 29.43
N LYS A 130 2.74 -32.64 29.79
CA LYS A 130 3.23 -32.62 31.18
C LYS A 130 3.35 -31.20 31.75
N SER A 131 3.70 -30.22 30.92
CA SER A 131 3.78 -28.81 31.35
C SER A 131 2.41 -28.13 31.53
N GLY A 132 1.32 -28.78 31.10
CA GLY A 132 -0.03 -28.22 31.11
C GLY A 132 -0.35 -27.30 29.92
N LEU A 133 0.60 -27.10 28.99
CA LEU A 133 0.44 -26.19 27.86
C LEU A 133 -0.76 -26.57 26.97
N VAL A 134 -0.95 -27.86 26.71
CA VAL A 134 -2.06 -28.34 25.86
C VAL A 134 -3.41 -27.98 26.48
N SER A 135 -3.58 -28.14 27.79
CA SER A 135 -4.84 -27.79 28.47
C SER A 135 -5.08 -26.28 28.40
N LEU A 136 -4.05 -25.50 28.75
CA LEU A 136 -4.12 -24.03 28.75
C LEU A 136 -4.50 -23.49 27.38
N VAL A 137 -3.81 -23.92 26.31
CA VAL A 137 -4.11 -23.47 24.95
C VAL A 137 -5.52 -23.86 24.54
N CYS A 138 -5.95 -25.10 24.80
CA CYS A 138 -7.31 -25.53 24.45
C CYS A 138 -8.40 -24.77 25.20
N GLU A 139 -8.16 -24.35 26.44
CA GLU A 139 -9.10 -23.59 27.26
C GLU A 139 -9.17 -22.12 26.81
N GLU A 140 -8.03 -21.46 26.68
CA GLU A 140 -7.95 -20.05 26.27
C GLU A 140 -8.40 -19.85 24.82
N LEU A 141 -8.07 -20.78 23.92
CA LEU A 141 -8.45 -20.64 22.51
C LEU A 141 -9.97 -20.64 22.32
N LYS A 142 -10.74 -21.35 23.17
CA LYS A 142 -12.21 -21.30 23.15
C LYS A 142 -12.75 -19.90 23.44
N GLN A 143 -12.05 -19.13 24.27
CA GLN A 143 -12.43 -17.76 24.61
C GLN A 143 -11.96 -16.77 23.54
N LEU A 144 -10.78 -16.99 22.97
CA LEU A 144 -10.16 -16.06 22.02
C LEU A 144 -10.70 -16.16 20.60
N ILE A 145 -11.29 -17.30 20.21
CA ILE A 145 -11.72 -17.53 18.83
C ILE A 145 -12.77 -16.52 18.35
N ASP A 146 -13.59 -16.01 19.27
CA ASP A 146 -14.64 -15.02 18.99
C ASP A 146 -14.08 -13.62 18.72
N TYR A 147 -12.83 -13.35 19.12
CA TYR A 147 -12.15 -12.06 18.94
C TYR A 147 -11.25 -12.02 17.70
N LEU A 148 -11.21 -13.08 16.90
CA LEU A 148 -10.43 -13.07 15.66
C LEU A 148 -10.95 -11.99 14.69
N PRO A 149 -10.06 -11.23 14.04
CA PRO A 149 -10.47 -10.27 13.01
C PRO A 149 -11.17 -11.01 11.87
N ARG A 150 -12.32 -10.47 11.46
CA ARG A 150 -13.14 -11.00 10.36
C ARG A 150 -12.80 -10.31 9.05
#